data_AF-A0A970Y1G7-F1
#
_entry.id   AF-A0A970Y1G7-F1
#
_cell.length_a   1.000
_cell.length_b   1.000
_cell.length_c   1.000
_cell.angle_alpha   90.00
_cell.angle_beta   90.00
_cell.angle_gamma   90.00
#
_symmetry.space_group_name_H-M   'P 1'
#
loop_
_entity.id
_entity.type
_entity.pdbx_description
1 polymer ?
#
loop_
_entity_poly.entity_id
_entity_poly.type
_entity_poly.pdbx_seq_one_letter_code
_entity_poly.pdbx_strand_id
1 'polypeptide(L)'
;MNKLGGLAVILVIVLCISSYGGNDNDICFEGKIEKMAPPTFASGVVPAYRLVRYQVIRVLKGTYREREIVVDHLVMDVDELEKYHPGDIVCLCVEKVRQPLQRWNAKGIRDPDERVQWYFIDKDLHKGNCKGPNIEK
;
A
#
# COMPACT_ATOMS: atom_id res chain seq x y z
N MET A 1 -37.78 12.74 47.55
CA MET A 1 -36.97 11.57 47.13
C MET A 1 -36.97 11.51 45.62
N ASN A 2 -35.81 11.74 44.98
CA ASN A 2 -35.21 10.89 43.93
C ASN A 2 -34.13 11.68 43.18
N LYS A 3 -32.91 11.12 43.27
CA LYS A 3 -31.65 11.63 42.76
C LYS A 3 -31.61 11.43 41.24
N LEU A 4 -31.39 12.49 40.46
CA LEU A 4 -30.91 12.37 39.08
C LEU A 4 -29.38 12.27 39.11
N GLY A 5 -28.87 11.04 39.17
CA GLY A 5 -27.58 10.71 38.55
C GLY A 5 -27.84 10.52 37.06
N GLY A 6 -27.07 11.09 36.13
CA GLY A 6 -25.62 11.20 36.14
C GLY A 6 -25.09 10.12 35.21
N LEU A 7 -24.87 10.47 33.94
CA LEU A 7 -23.99 9.74 33.01
C LEU A 7 -23.68 10.66 31.83
N ALA A 8 -22.63 11.46 32.01
CA ALA A 8 -21.98 12.18 30.94
C ALA A 8 -21.19 11.15 30.11
N VAL A 9 -21.64 10.88 28.89
CA VAL A 9 -20.89 10.09 27.91
C VAL A 9 -19.80 10.99 27.35
N ILE A 10 -18.60 10.89 27.90
CA ILE A 10 -17.41 11.58 27.37
C ILE A 10 -16.95 10.79 26.14
N LEU A 11 -17.34 11.27 24.96
CA LEU A 11 -16.84 10.80 23.67
C LEU A 11 -15.40 11.29 23.49
N VAL A 12 -14.42 10.48 23.89
CA VAL A 12 -13.00 10.79 23.67
C VAL A 12 -12.66 10.48 22.21
N ILE A 13 -12.81 11.47 21.33
CA ILE A 13 -12.27 11.41 19.97
C ILE A 13 -10.78 11.75 20.07
N VAL A 14 -9.92 10.73 20.15
CA VAL A 14 -8.46 10.92 20.04
C VAL A 14 -8.11 11.13 18.56
N LEU A 15 -8.14 12.38 18.11
CA LEU A 15 -7.54 12.79 16.85
C LEU A 15 -6.04 13.00 17.06
N CYS A 16 -5.26 11.93 17.01
CA CYS A 16 -3.81 12.04 16.82
C CYS A 16 -3.55 12.40 15.34
N ILE A 17 -3.55 13.69 15.03
CA ILE A 17 -3.06 14.20 13.74
C ILE A 17 -1.62 14.64 13.94
N SER A 18 -0.69 13.68 13.91
CA SER A 18 0.74 13.98 13.78
C SER A 18 1.01 14.24 12.30
N SER A 19 0.76 15.47 11.85
CA SER A 19 1.11 15.90 10.50
C SER A 19 2.62 16.13 10.42
N TYR A 20 3.39 15.06 10.19
CA TYR A 20 4.78 15.16 9.81
C TYR A 20 4.84 15.64 8.36
N GLY A 21 5.42 16.84 8.14
CA GLY A 21 5.63 17.45 6.82
C GLY A 21 6.68 16.73 5.97
N GLY A 22 6.45 15.44 5.71
CA GLY A 22 7.11 14.70 4.65
C GLY A 22 6.34 14.88 3.33
N ASN A 23 6.98 14.58 2.22
CA ASN A 23 6.30 14.51 0.92
C ASN A 23 5.17 13.45 1.03
N ASP A 24 3.91 13.89 1.16
CA ASP A 24 2.72 13.07 1.45
C ASP A 24 2.40 12.00 0.39
N ASN A 25 3.18 12.02 -0.69
CA ASN A 25 3.09 11.11 -1.82
C ASN A 25 3.75 9.75 -1.51
N ASP A 26 4.70 9.68 -0.57
CA ASP A 26 5.32 8.39 -0.24
C ASP A 26 4.61 7.72 0.93
N ILE A 27 4.24 6.45 0.76
CA ILE A 27 3.81 5.57 1.86
C ILE A 27 4.79 4.43 1.95
N CYS A 28 5.26 4.14 3.16
CA CYS A 28 5.88 2.86 3.44
C CYS A 28 5.01 2.07 4.41
N PHE A 29 4.78 0.80 4.15
CA PHE A 29 3.93 -0.05 4.97
C PHE A 29 4.49 -1.47 5.06
N GLU A 30 4.11 -2.15 6.14
CA GLU A 30 4.19 -3.59 6.24
C GLU A 30 2.87 -4.18 5.75
N GLY A 31 2.94 -5.12 4.82
CA GLY A 31 1.76 -5.71 4.21
C GLY A 31 1.95 -7.18 3.89
N LYS A 32 0.84 -7.91 3.89
CA LYS A 32 0.77 -9.30 3.45
C LYS A 32 0.32 -9.36 2.00
N ILE A 33 1.03 -10.11 1.17
CA ILE A 33 0.62 -10.33 -0.22
C ILE A 33 -0.65 -11.17 -0.22
N GLU A 34 -1.73 -10.64 -0.78
CA GLU A 34 -2.98 -11.38 -0.94
C GLU A 34 -3.08 -12.02 -2.32
N LYS A 35 -2.73 -11.25 -3.36
CA LYS A 35 -2.89 -11.71 -4.73
C LYS A 35 -1.90 -11.01 -5.66
N MET A 36 -1.36 -11.75 -6.62
CA MET A 36 -0.45 -11.25 -7.64
C MET A 36 -1.01 -11.58 -9.02
N ALA A 37 -1.01 -10.61 -9.92
CA ALA A 37 -1.29 -10.86 -11.33
C ALA A 37 -0.14 -11.67 -11.96
N PRO A 38 -0.37 -12.39 -13.06
CA PRO A 38 0.72 -12.83 -13.93
C PRO A 38 1.54 -11.62 -14.43
N PRO A 39 2.84 -11.79 -14.72
CA PRO A 39 3.64 -10.72 -15.32
C PRO A 39 3.07 -10.30 -16.68
N THR A 40 3.12 -9.00 -16.98
CA THR A 40 2.77 -8.45 -18.29
C THR A 40 4.03 -8.06 -19.05
N PHE A 41 4.06 -8.25 -20.37
CA PHE A 41 5.23 -7.99 -21.21
C PHE A 41 4.98 -6.76 -22.08
N ALA A 42 5.92 -5.80 -22.08
CA ALA A 42 5.98 -4.77 -23.11
C ALA A 42 6.88 -5.26 -24.24
N SER A 43 6.33 -5.49 -25.43
CA SER A 43 7.11 -5.82 -26.64
C SER A 43 8.13 -6.96 -26.46
N GLY A 44 7.63 -8.18 -26.26
CA GLY A 44 8.35 -9.43 -26.55
C GLY A 44 9.50 -9.86 -25.63
N VAL A 45 10.10 -8.99 -24.80
CA VAL A 45 11.32 -9.38 -24.06
C VAL A 45 11.39 -8.86 -22.62
N VAL A 46 10.74 -7.75 -22.27
CA VAL A 46 10.87 -7.18 -20.91
C VAL A 46 9.52 -7.24 -20.18
N PRO A 47 9.41 -7.96 -19.04
CA PRO A 47 8.25 -7.80 -18.16
C PRO A 47 8.18 -6.33 -17.79
N ALA A 48 7.01 -5.70 -17.90
CA ALA A 48 6.90 -4.26 -17.69
C ALA A 48 6.20 -3.95 -16.38
N TYR A 49 5.16 -4.73 -16.06
CA TYR A 49 4.33 -4.46 -14.89
C TYR A 49 3.76 -5.74 -14.28
N ARG A 50 3.65 -5.76 -12.95
CA ARG A 50 2.88 -6.76 -12.21
C ARG A 50 2.02 -6.09 -11.16
N LEU A 51 0.72 -6.37 -11.20
CA LEU A 51 -0.22 -5.81 -10.24
C LEU A 51 -0.31 -6.71 -9.02
N VAL A 52 -0.15 -6.15 -7.82
CA VAL A 52 -0.18 -6.91 -6.57
C VAL A 52 -1.14 -6.26 -5.58
N ARG A 53 -2.00 -7.06 -4.97
CA ARG A 53 -2.86 -6.65 -3.85
C ARG A 53 -2.21 -7.07 -2.53
N TYR A 54 -2.16 -6.12 -1.61
CA TYR A 54 -1.66 -6.31 -0.27
C TYR A 54 -2.74 -6.01 0.76
N GLN A 55 -2.78 -6.82 1.81
CA GLN A 55 -3.41 -6.45 3.08
C GLN A 55 -2.42 -5.62 3.88
N VAL A 56 -2.77 -4.37 4.20
CA VAL A 56 -1.94 -3.49 5.02
C VAL A 56 -2.04 -3.91 6.48
N ILE A 57 -0.90 -4.29 7.07
CA ILE A 57 -0.79 -4.65 8.49
C ILE A 57 -0.54 -3.40 9.31
N ARG A 58 0.43 -2.57 8.91
CA ARG A 58 0.74 -1.28 9.54
C ARG A 58 1.43 -0.32 8.58
N VAL A 59 1.17 0.97 8.77
CA VAL A 59 1.86 2.05 8.04
C VAL A 59 3.11 2.46 8.83
N LEU A 60 4.24 2.54 8.14
CA LEU A 60 5.56 2.88 8.69
C LEU A 60 5.96 4.33 8.39
N LYS A 61 5.52 4.86 7.24
CA LYS A 61 5.73 6.24 6.79
C LYS A 61 4.52 6.70 5.98
N GLY A 62 4.16 7.98 6.12
CA GLY A 62 3.04 8.58 5.39
C GLY A 62 1.68 8.26 6.01
N THR A 63 0.61 8.65 5.32
CA THR A 63 -0.77 8.39 5.75
C THR A 63 -1.49 7.47 4.78
N TYR A 64 -2.03 6.37 5.31
CA TYR A 64 -2.93 5.44 4.64
C TYR A 64 -3.89 4.83 5.66
N ARG A 65 -5.17 4.71 5.32
CA ARG A 65 -6.22 4.27 6.27
C ARG A 65 -6.94 3.01 5.84
N GLU A 66 -6.85 2.64 4.57
CA GLU A 66 -7.52 1.45 4.05
C GLU A 66 -6.77 0.19 4.44
N ARG A 67 -7.50 -0.92 4.51
CA ARG A 67 -6.94 -2.24 4.86
C ARG A 67 -6.27 -2.94 3.69
N GLU A 68 -6.59 -2.55 2.47
CA GLU A 68 -6.08 -3.17 1.25
C GLU A 68 -5.46 -2.09 0.38
N ILE A 69 -4.32 -2.39 -0.23
CA ILE A 69 -3.65 -1.51 -1.19
C ILE A 69 -3.24 -2.32 -2.42
N VAL A 70 -3.53 -1.76 -3.60
CA VAL A 70 -3.13 -2.36 -4.88
C VAL A 70 -1.97 -1.56 -5.45
N VAL A 71 -0.85 -2.23 -5.66
CA VAL A 71 0.40 -1.62 -6.12
C VAL A 71 0.73 -2.12 -7.52
N ASP A 72 1.06 -1.17 -8.38
CA ASP A 72 1.61 -1.38 -9.71
C ASP A 72 3.13 -1.52 -9.57
N HIS A 73 3.67 -2.73 -9.72
CA HIS A 73 5.10 -2.99 -9.66
C HIS A 73 5.74 -2.86 -11.03
N LEU A 74 6.74 -1.99 -11.15
CA LEU A 74 7.52 -1.77 -12.37
C LEU A 74 8.70 -2.75 -12.39
N VAL A 75 8.42 -3.97 -12.85
CA VAL A 75 9.39 -5.06 -12.83
C VAL A 75 10.42 -4.80 -13.92
N MET A 76 11.61 -4.32 -13.58
CA MET A 76 12.69 -4.16 -14.57
C MET A 76 13.42 -5.46 -14.86
N ASP A 77 13.41 -6.40 -13.92
CA ASP A 77 14.01 -7.73 -14.03
C ASP A 77 13.02 -8.81 -13.62
N VAL A 78 12.93 -9.88 -14.41
CA VAL A 78 11.93 -10.96 -14.29
C VAL A 78 11.92 -11.55 -12.87
N ASP A 79 13.07 -11.57 -12.20
CA ASP A 79 13.26 -12.32 -10.95
C ASP A 79 12.84 -11.56 -9.67
N GLU A 80 12.64 -10.24 -9.72
CA GLU A 80 12.46 -9.44 -8.50
C GLU A 80 11.24 -9.85 -7.69
N LEU A 81 10.13 -10.16 -8.36
CA LEU A 81 8.88 -10.59 -7.72
C LEU A 81 8.71 -12.10 -7.60
N GLU A 82 9.53 -12.91 -8.28
CA GLU A 82 9.36 -14.38 -8.32
C GLU A 82 9.66 -15.07 -6.98
N LYS A 83 10.46 -14.42 -6.11
CA LYS A 83 10.74 -14.91 -4.75
C LYS A 83 9.59 -14.67 -3.75
N TYR A 84 8.51 -14.03 -4.17
CA TYR A 84 7.38 -13.66 -3.32
C TYR A 84 6.11 -14.41 -3.69
N HIS A 85 5.33 -14.77 -2.67
CA HIS A 85 4.12 -15.56 -2.83
C HIS A 85 2.95 -14.95 -2.04
N PRO A 86 1.69 -15.18 -2.46
CA PRO A 86 0.54 -14.93 -1.61
C PRO A 86 0.72 -15.56 -0.23
N GLY A 87 0.55 -14.76 0.82
CA GLY A 87 0.82 -15.15 2.20
C GLY A 87 2.08 -14.51 2.79
N ASP A 88 3.06 -14.14 1.97
CA ASP A 88 4.31 -13.51 2.43
C ASP A 88 4.04 -12.12 3.04
N ILE A 89 4.78 -11.80 4.10
CA ILE A 89 4.81 -10.46 4.70
C ILE A 89 6.03 -9.71 4.16
N VAL A 90 5.80 -8.49 3.69
CA VAL A 90 6.81 -7.63 3.08
C VAL A 90 6.75 -6.20 3.62
N CYS A 91 7.83 -5.47 3.43
CA CYS A 91 7.90 -4.03 3.59
C CYS A 91 7.94 -3.39 2.21
N LEU A 92 7.05 -2.45 1.96
CA LEU A 92 6.94 -1.82 0.66
C LEU A 92 6.79 -0.32 0.82
N CYS A 93 7.64 0.42 0.13
CA CYS A 93 7.46 1.84 -0.10
C CYS A 93 6.87 2.06 -1.50
N VAL A 94 5.83 2.89 -1.56
CA VAL A 94 5.11 3.24 -2.79
C VAL A 94 4.98 4.74 -2.93
N GLU A 95 4.88 5.19 -4.18
CA GLU A 95 4.48 6.53 -4.55
C GLU A 95 3.00 6.60 -4.92
N LYS A 96 2.30 7.58 -4.36
CA LYS A 96 0.94 7.95 -4.76
C LYS A 96 0.98 8.79 -6.02
N VAL A 97 0.29 8.32 -7.07
CA VAL A 97 0.07 9.10 -8.29
C VAL A 97 -1.42 9.18 -8.61
N ARG A 98 -1.87 10.32 -9.14
CA ARG A 98 -3.28 10.49 -9.57
C ARG A 98 -3.57 9.78 -10.89
N GLN A 99 -2.59 9.82 -11.79
CA GLN A 99 -2.70 9.29 -13.14
C GLN A 99 -1.36 8.67 -13.52
N PRO A 100 -1.23 7.33 -13.50
CA PRO A 100 -0.04 6.67 -13.98
C PRO A 100 0.03 6.80 -15.51
N LEU A 101 1.25 6.73 -16.07
CA LEU A 101 1.46 6.73 -17.53
C LEU A 101 0.67 5.61 -18.22
N GLN A 102 0.56 4.46 -17.55
CA GLN A 102 -0.22 3.33 -18.01
C GLN A 102 -1.00 2.74 -16.83
N ARG A 103 -2.30 2.46 -17.05
CA ARG A 103 -3.14 1.75 -16.08
C ARG A 103 -3.20 0.28 -16.46
N TRP A 104 -2.78 -0.58 -15.53
CA TRP A 104 -2.97 -2.01 -15.64
C TRP A 104 -4.11 -2.48 -14.74
N ASN A 105 -4.87 -3.45 -15.27
CA ASN A 105 -5.97 -4.10 -14.55
C ASN A 105 -5.76 -5.61 -14.63
N ALA A 106 -6.15 -6.31 -13.58
CA ALA A 106 -6.06 -7.77 -13.51
C ALA A 106 -7.26 -8.30 -12.76
N LYS A 107 -7.88 -9.37 -13.29
CA LYS A 107 -9.13 -9.93 -12.78
C LYS A 107 -9.04 -10.24 -11.28
N GLY A 108 -9.92 -9.63 -10.50
CA GLY A 108 -9.99 -9.78 -9.05
C GLY A 108 -8.79 -9.20 -8.30
N ILE A 109 -8.08 -8.24 -8.89
CA ILE A 109 -7.13 -7.34 -8.20
C ILE A 109 -7.58 -5.88 -8.39
N ARG A 110 -7.84 -5.48 -9.63
CA ARG A 110 -8.38 -4.15 -9.97
C ARG A 110 -9.23 -4.29 -11.22
N ASP A 111 -10.47 -3.83 -11.15
CA ASP A 111 -11.38 -3.88 -12.29
C ASP A 111 -11.17 -2.69 -13.23
N PRO A 112 -11.37 -2.85 -14.55
CA PRO A 112 -11.15 -1.77 -15.51
C PRO A 112 -12.07 -0.56 -15.28
N ASP A 113 -13.29 -0.80 -14.79
CA ASP A 113 -14.28 0.23 -14.52
C ASP A 113 -14.22 0.76 -13.07
N GLU A 114 -13.31 0.23 -12.26
CA GLU A 114 -13.12 0.66 -10.88
C GLU A 114 -12.65 2.12 -10.84
N ARG A 115 -13.34 2.94 -10.03
CA ARG A 115 -12.96 4.33 -9.80
C ARG A 115 -11.84 4.38 -8.77
N VAL A 116 -10.62 4.61 -9.26
CA VAL A 116 -9.41 4.70 -8.42
C VAL A 116 -9.02 6.16 -8.26
N GLN A 117 -9.00 6.65 -7.00
CA GLN A 117 -8.58 8.02 -6.69
C GLN A 117 -7.06 8.18 -6.77
N TRP A 118 -6.32 7.15 -6.34
CA TRP A 118 -4.86 7.13 -6.26
C TRP A 118 -4.34 5.77 -6.70
N TYR A 119 -3.31 5.80 -7.52
CA TYR A 119 -2.52 4.62 -7.89
C TYR A 119 -1.25 4.63 -7.06
N PHE A 120 -0.76 3.44 -6.73
CA PHE A 120 0.44 3.25 -5.92
C PHE A 120 1.46 2.53 -6.79
N ILE A 121 2.58 3.19 -7.05
CA ILE A 121 3.67 2.62 -7.84
C ILE A 121 4.77 2.21 -6.87
N ASP A 122 5.33 1.02 -7.05
CA ASP A 122 6.42 0.56 -6.21
C ASP A 122 7.67 1.44 -6.34
N LYS A 123 8.36 1.59 -5.21
CA LYS A 123 9.68 2.23 -5.14
C LYS A 123 10.72 1.28 -4.59
N ASP A 124 10.36 0.58 -3.53
CA ASP A 124 11.31 -0.26 -2.80
C ASP A 124 10.60 -1.39 -2.05
N LEU A 125 10.98 -2.64 -2.34
CA LEU A 125 10.35 -3.86 -1.82
C LEU A 125 11.37 -4.74 -1.10
N HIS A 126 11.12 -5.00 0.19
CA HIS A 126 11.97 -5.84 1.03
C HIS A 126 11.19 -6.98 1.67
N LYS A 127 11.82 -8.15 1.77
CA LYS A 127 11.28 -9.30 2.52
C LYS A 127 11.76 -9.23 3.97
N GLY A 128 10.86 -9.42 4.94
CA GLY A 128 11.23 -9.58 6.35
C GLY A 128 11.01 -8.34 7.24
N ASN A 129 11.81 -8.21 8.30
CA ASN A 129 11.56 -7.25 9.38
C ASN A 129 11.58 -5.80 8.89
N CYS A 130 10.40 -5.17 8.90
CA CYS A 130 10.26 -3.74 8.65
C CYS A 130 10.82 -2.96 9.83
N LYS A 131 12.13 -2.71 9.79
CA LYS A 131 12.69 -1.58 10.51
C LYS A 131 12.10 -0.37 9.79
N GLY A 132 11.28 0.41 10.48
CA GLY A 132 10.81 1.70 9.94
C GLY A 132 12.00 2.47 9.36
N PRO A 133 11.78 3.36 8.38
CA PRO A 133 12.88 3.97 7.63
C PRO A 133 13.97 4.39 8.62
N ASN A 134 15.17 3.82 8.48
CA ASN A 134 16.36 4.47 9.00
C ASN A 134 16.41 5.78 8.23
N ILE A 135 15.80 6.82 8.81
CA ILE A 135 16.03 8.19 8.38
C ILE A 135 17.50 8.41 8.74
N GLU A 136 18.40 8.08 7.81
CA GLU A 136 19.76 8.58 7.86
C GLU A 136 19.63 10.10 8.05
N LYS A 137 20.14 10.55 9.20
CA LYS A 137 20.17 11.96 9.57
C LYS A 137 21.09 12.74 8.65
#